data_AF-A0A0Q0YU40-F1
#
_entry.id   AF-A0A0Q0YU40-F1
#
_cell.length_a   1.000
_cell.length_b   1.000
_cell.length_c   1.000
_cell.angle_alpha   90.00
_cell.angle_beta   90.00
_cell.angle_gamma   90.00
#
_symmetry.space_group_name_H-M   'P 1'
#
loop_
_entity.id
_entity.type
_entity.pdbx_description
1 polymer ?
#
loop_
_entity_poly.entity_id
_entity_poly.type
_entity_poly.pdbx_seq_one_letter_code
_entity_poly.pdbx_strand_id
1 'polypeptide(L)'
;MRRRAMAARWGAVALCGALAAGCAAPGESPAPDRTGESAAPATAEDAVGGTPVPSEVARATEQAEEGGAMVLAVTAEESQRYLVEFSDGSSVVYSPETGVQRVRGKLARIWLREGGLGAPVGLPVADEEELPDGSGWTQSFERGSVSWARDAEGQYGAEVQS
;
A
#
# COMPACT_ATOMS: atom_id res chain seq x y z
N MET A 1 61.47 11.57 6.47
CA MET A 1 62.07 10.46 7.26
C MET A 1 60.94 9.63 7.87
N ARG A 2 60.63 8.43 7.34
CA ARG A 2 60.88 7.08 7.94
C ARG A 2 60.76 7.08 9.48
N ARG A 3 59.78 6.39 10.08
CA ARG A 3 59.76 4.96 10.56
C ARG A 3 58.28 4.64 10.93
N ARG A 4 57.56 3.60 10.49
CA ARG A 4 57.65 2.11 10.63
C ARG A 4 57.79 1.56 12.06
N ALA A 5 56.75 0.84 12.50
CA ALA A 5 56.66 -0.35 13.41
C ALA A 5 55.33 -0.24 14.22
N MET A 6 54.59 -1.29 14.59
CA MET A 6 54.89 -2.71 14.73
C MET A 6 53.58 -3.53 14.74
N ALA A 7 53.67 -4.76 14.26
CA ALA A 7 52.63 -5.77 14.31
C ALA A 7 52.43 -6.36 15.71
N ALA A 8 51.24 -6.88 16.00
CA ALA A 8 51.05 -7.96 16.96
C ALA A 8 50.00 -8.94 16.41
N ARG A 9 50.51 -10.07 15.94
CA ARG A 9 49.78 -11.24 15.47
C ARG A 9 49.66 -12.17 16.66
N TRP A 10 48.44 -12.45 17.14
CA TRP A 10 48.19 -13.54 18.08
C TRP A 10 47.26 -14.52 17.39
N GLY A 11 47.82 -15.65 17.00
CA GLY A 11 47.05 -16.80 16.56
C GLY A 11 46.65 -17.63 17.76
N ALA A 12 45.41 -18.10 17.76
CA ALA A 12 45.00 -19.28 18.50
C ALA A 12 44.08 -20.08 17.59
N VAL A 13 44.57 -21.25 17.17
CA VAL A 13 43.82 -22.29 16.46
C VAL A 13 43.12 -23.13 17.52
N ALA A 14 41.81 -23.31 17.39
CA ALA A 14 41.08 -24.42 18.01
C ALA A 14 40.23 -25.07 16.94
N LEU A 15 40.55 -26.33 16.65
CA LEU A 15 39.84 -27.21 15.72
C LEU A 15 38.79 -28.04 16.48
N CYS A 16 37.85 -28.59 15.71
CA CYS A 16 36.90 -29.68 16.01
C CYS A 16 35.53 -29.32 16.62
N GLY A 17 34.54 -29.22 15.72
CA GLY A 17 33.58 -30.31 15.48
C GLY A 17 32.34 -30.40 16.39
N ALA A 18 31.17 -30.07 15.82
CA ALA A 18 29.91 -30.76 16.08
C ALA A 18 28.90 -30.47 14.96
N LEU A 19 28.30 -31.55 14.44
CA LEU A 19 27.27 -31.54 13.40
C LEU A 19 25.96 -30.92 13.92
N ALA A 20 25.30 -30.13 13.09
CA ALA A 20 23.86 -29.95 13.13
C ALA A 20 23.33 -29.80 11.70
N ALA A 21 22.89 -30.91 11.11
CA ALA A 21 21.99 -30.90 9.97
C ALA A 21 20.56 -30.91 10.52
N GLY A 22 19.84 -29.80 10.36
CA GLY A 22 18.50 -29.65 10.90
C GLY A 22 17.70 -28.58 10.15
N CYS A 23 16.77 -29.07 9.33
CA CYS A 23 15.64 -28.40 8.68
C CYS A 23 15.90 -27.32 7.60
N ALA A 24 15.28 -27.58 6.46
CA ALA A 24 15.14 -26.72 5.30
C ALA A 24 14.31 -25.47 5.62
N ALA A 25 14.78 -24.31 5.18
CA ALA A 25 13.98 -23.11 5.03
C ALA A 25 13.35 -23.09 3.63
N PRO A 26 12.03 -22.97 3.48
CA PRO A 26 11.43 -22.55 2.23
C PRO A 26 11.12 -21.05 2.25
N GLY A 27 11.42 -20.40 1.13
CA GLY A 27 10.61 -19.29 0.65
C GLY A 27 11.02 -17.91 1.11
N GLU A 28 12.12 -17.42 0.52
CA GLU A 28 12.23 -16.02 0.12
C GLU A 28 10.89 -15.59 -0.51
N SER A 29 10.12 -14.76 0.20
CA SER A 29 9.05 -13.98 -0.43
C SER A 29 9.71 -12.69 -0.90
N PRO A 30 9.80 -12.41 -2.20
CA PRO A 30 10.25 -11.11 -2.63
C PRO A 30 9.20 -10.10 -2.16
N ALA A 31 9.59 -9.27 -1.19
CA ALA A 31 8.93 -7.99 -0.99
C ALA A 31 8.90 -7.28 -2.36
N PRO A 32 7.79 -6.63 -2.78
CA PRO A 32 7.83 -5.85 -4.00
C PRO A 32 8.95 -4.84 -3.84
N ASP A 33 9.90 -4.90 -4.77
CA ASP A 33 10.98 -3.96 -4.92
C ASP A 33 10.36 -2.56 -4.90
N ARG A 34 10.58 -1.81 -3.81
CA ARG A 34 10.31 -0.37 -3.78
C ARG A 34 11.37 0.29 -4.64
N THR A 35 11.24 0.10 -5.95
CA THR A 35 11.63 1.12 -6.91
C THR A 35 10.72 2.30 -6.60
N GLY A 36 11.23 3.23 -5.80
CA GLY A 36 10.75 4.60 -5.78
C GLY A 36 11.01 5.18 -7.16
N GLU A 37 10.16 4.84 -8.12
CA GLU A 37 10.03 5.58 -9.36
C GLU A 37 9.40 6.90 -8.95
N SER A 38 10.23 7.92 -8.82
CA SER A 38 9.81 9.31 -8.74
C SER A 38 8.94 9.57 -9.98
N ALA A 39 7.63 9.42 -9.85
CA ALA A 39 6.68 9.62 -10.93
C ALA A 39 6.82 11.07 -11.41
N ALA A 40 7.44 11.23 -12.59
CA ALA A 40 7.36 12.43 -13.40
C ALA A 40 5.89 12.86 -13.52
N PRO A 41 5.59 14.17 -13.69
CA PRO A 41 4.22 14.66 -13.58
C PRO A 41 3.35 13.94 -14.60
N ALA A 42 2.34 13.22 -14.10
CA ALA A 42 1.31 12.63 -14.92
C ALA A 42 0.65 13.75 -15.73
N THR A 43 1.07 13.88 -16.98
CA THR A 43 0.31 14.64 -17.95
C THR A 43 -0.92 13.76 -18.18
N ALA A 44 -2.11 14.30 -17.95
CA ALA A 44 -3.33 13.51 -18.16
C ALA A 44 -3.44 13.22 -19.67
N GLU A 45 -3.13 11.99 -20.06
CA GLU A 45 -3.02 11.56 -21.45
C GLU A 45 -4.21 10.69 -21.87
N ASP A 46 -4.88 10.07 -20.90
CA ASP A 46 -6.02 9.16 -21.09
C ASP A 46 -7.29 9.75 -20.50
N ALA A 47 -8.44 9.08 -20.69
CA ALA A 47 -9.71 9.54 -20.13
C ALA A 47 -10.57 8.41 -19.57
N VAL A 48 -11.16 8.65 -18.39
CA VAL A 48 -12.17 7.78 -17.77
C VAL A 48 -13.46 8.57 -17.64
N GLY A 49 -14.55 8.08 -18.24
CA GLY A 49 -15.84 8.78 -18.23
C GLY A 49 -15.79 10.19 -18.85
N GLY A 50 -14.86 10.45 -19.76
CA GLY A 50 -14.61 11.78 -20.34
C GLY A 50 -13.75 12.73 -19.50
N THR A 51 -13.31 12.29 -18.31
CA THR A 51 -12.38 13.05 -17.45
C THR A 51 -10.95 12.68 -17.82
N PRO A 52 -10.07 13.66 -18.13
CA PRO A 52 -8.68 13.37 -18.40
C PRO A 52 -7.99 12.86 -17.13
N VAL A 53 -7.32 11.70 -17.22
CA VAL A 53 -6.63 11.05 -16.10
C VAL A 53 -5.22 10.59 -16.50
N PRO A 54 -4.31 10.41 -15.54
CA PRO A 54 -3.03 9.73 -15.75
C PRO A 54 -3.22 8.32 -16.33
N SER A 55 -2.29 7.86 -17.18
CA SER A 55 -2.34 6.51 -17.74
C SER A 55 -2.36 5.41 -16.68
N GLU A 56 -1.75 5.64 -15.52
CA GLU A 56 -1.78 4.70 -14.39
C GLU A 56 -3.21 4.54 -13.81
N VAL A 57 -3.96 5.64 -13.74
CA VAL A 57 -5.38 5.61 -13.32
C VAL A 57 -6.24 4.95 -14.38
N ALA A 58 -5.98 5.25 -15.66
CA ALA A 58 -6.69 4.60 -16.78
C ALA A 58 -6.49 3.08 -16.75
N ARG A 59 -5.24 2.61 -16.66
CA ARG A 59 -4.90 1.18 -16.55
C ARG A 59 -5.55 0.53 -15.35
N ALA A 60 -5.54 1.19 -14.19
CA ALA A 60 -6.16 0.65 -12.98
C ALA A 60 -7.69 0.56 -13.09
N THR A 61 -8.29 1.47 -13.85
CA THR A 61 -9.72 1.47 -14.17
C THR A 61 -10.04 0.35 -15.15
N GLU A 62 -9.29 0.21 -16.24
CA GLU A 62 -9.46 -0.88 -17.22
C GLU A 62 -9.40 -2.25 -16.53
N GLN A 63 -8.42 -2.47 -15.64
CA GLN A 63 -8.32 -3.69 -14.85
C GLN A 63 -9.55 -3.95 -13.95
N ALA A 64 -10.13 -2.90 -13.37
CA ALA A 64 -11.35 -3.03 -12.57
C ALA A 64 -12.56 -3.39 -13.46
N GLU A 65 -12.66 -2.79 -14.65
CA GLU A 65 -13.71 -3.07 -15.63
C GLU A 65 -13.61 -4.48 -16.22
N GLU A 66 -12.41 -5.00 -16.45
CA GLU A 66 -12.16 -6.41 -16.80
C GLU A 66 -12.65 -7.37 -15.69
N GLY A 67 -12.57 -6.93 -14.43
CA GLY A 67 -13.16 -7.60 -13.27
C GLY A 67 -14.68 -7.48 -13.17
N GLY A 68 -15.33 -6.76 -14.10
CA GLY A 68 -16.77 -6.51 -14.14
C GLY A 68 -17.24 -5.31 -13.31
N ALA A 69 -16.32 -4.51 -12.77
CA ALA A 69 -16.65 -3.31 -12.02
C ALA A 69 -16.97 -2.14 -12.97
N MET A 70 -18.05 -1.40 -12.73
CA MET A 70 -18.45 -0.27 -13.57
C MET A 70 -18.07 1.04 -12.88
N VAL A 71 -17.50 1.99 -13.62
CA VAL A 71 -17.23 3.34 -13.09
C VAL A 71 -18.55 4.04 -12.74
N LEU A 72 -18.66 4.48 -11.49
CA LEU A 72 -19.81 5.26 -10.98
C LEU A 72 -19.53 6.75 -10.95
N ALA A 73 -18.33 7.13 -10.54
CA ALA A 73 -17.91 8.51 -10.43
C ALA A 73 -16.40 8.66 -10.63
N VAL A 74 -16.00 9.79 -11.18
CA VAL A 74 -14.60 10.23 -11.24
C VAL A 74 -14.53 11.60 -10.61
N THR A 75 -13.72 11.73 -9.56
CA THR A 75 -13.39 12.99 -8.91
C THR A 75 -11.94 13.31 -9.25
N ALA A 76 -11.70 14.50 -9.81
CA ALA A 76 -10.39 15.03 -10.10
C ALA A 76 -10.23 16.37 -9.39
N GLU A 77 -9.14 16.53 -8.64
CA GLU A 77 -8.78 17.79 -8.00
C GLU A 77 -7.60 18.47 -8.70
N GLU A 78 -7.52 19.80 -8.59
CA GLU A 78 -6.44 20.62 -9.19
C GLU A 78 -5.04 20.18 -8.73
N SER A 79 -4.93 19.57 -7.54
CA SER A 79 -3.70 19.02 -6.98
C SER A 79 -3.29 17.67 -7.59
N GLN A 80 -3.80 17.31 -8.77
CA GLN A 80 -3.55 16.03 -9.46
C GLN A 80 -3.92 14.79 -8.61
N ARG A 81 -4.94 14.94 -7.76
CA ARG A 81 -5.52 13.82 -6.99
C ARG A 81 -6.77 13.32 -7.70
N TYR A 82 -6.86 12.01 -7.87
CA TYR A 82 -7.98 11.37 -8.56
C TYR A 82 -8.60 10.30 -7.68
N LEU A 83 -9.92 10.20 -7.75
CA LEU A 83 -10.72 9.16 -7.12
C LEU A 83 -11.70 8.63 -8.16
N VAL A 84 -11.60 7.35 -8.47
CA VAL A 84 -12.56 6.62 -9.32
C VAL A 84 -13.33 5.67 -8.43
N GLU A 85 -14.65 5.81 -8.39
CA GLU A 85 -15.55 4.95 -7.63
C GLU A 85 -16.16 3.90 -8.56
N PHE A 86 -16.25 2.66 -8.08
CA PHE A 86 -16.77 1.53 -8.87
C PHE A 86 -18.01 0.89 -8.26
N SER A 87 -18.79 0.21 -9.10
CA SER A 87 -20.05 -0.43 -8.74
C SER A 87 -19.93 -1.62 -7.79
N ASP A 88 -18.75 -2.26 -7.71
CA ASP A 88 -18.48 -3.34 -6.76
C ASP A 88 -18.21 -2.82 -5.33
N GLY A 89 -18.14 -1.50 -5.16
CA GLY A 89 -17.79 -0.85 -3.89
C GLY A 89 -16.28 -0.73 -3.66
N SER A 90 -15.48 -0.90 -4.72
CA SER A 90 -14.08 -0.52 -4.73
C SER A 90 -13.90 0.92 -5.22
N SER A 91 -12.73 1.48 -4.93
CA SER A 91 -12.30 2.78 -5.41
C SER A 91 -10.82 2.74 -5.73
N VAL A 92 -10.46 3.39 -6.83
CA VAL A 92 -9.06 3.65 -7.20
C VAL A 92 -8.75 5.09 -6.85
N VAL A 93 -7.71 5.29 -6.05
CA VAL A 93 -7.22 6.59 -5.62
C VAL A 93 -5.83 6.79 -6.23
N TYR A 94 -5.55 8.00 -6.68
CA TYR A 94 -4.22 8.36 -7.17
C TYR A 94 -3.77 9.71 -6.64
N SER A 95 -2.49 9.79 -6.31
CA SER A 95 -1.73 11.03 -6.20
C SER A 95 -0.32 10.87 -6.74
N PRO A 96 0.39 11.97 -7.06
CA PRO A 96 1.80 11.90 -7.43
C PRO A 96 2.69 11.33 -6.32
N GLU A 97 2.27 11.44 -5.05
CA GLU A 97 3.06 11.03 -3.88
C GLU A 97 2.88 9.54 -3.54
N THR A 98 1.65 9.02 -3.66
CA THR A 98 1.30 7.65 -3.27
C THR A 98 1.12 6.68 -4.44
N GLY A 99 1.07 7.19 -5.67
CA GLY A 99 0.73 6.40 -6.85
C GLY A 99 -0.72 5.93 -6.84
N VAL A 100 -1.02 4.88 -7.60
CA VAL A 100 -2.34 4.23 -7.60
C VAL A 100 -2.49 3.36 -6.35
N GLN A 101 -3.58 3.56 -5.63
CA GLN A 101 -3.93 2.83 -4.42
C GLN A 101 -5.39 2.39 -4.49
N ARG A 102 -5.70 1.19 -3.98
CA ARG A 102 -7.05 0.65 -4.00
C ARG A 102 -7.64 0.63 -2.59
N VAL A 103 -8.88 1.08 -2.47
CA VAL A 103 -9.67 1.00 -1.24
C VAL A 103 -10.95 0.25 -1.59
N ARG A 104 -11.40 -0.69 -0.77
CA ARG A 104 -12.57 -1.52 -1.13
C ARG A 104 -13.52 -1.79 0.03
N GLY A 105 -14.69 -2.32 -0.33
CA GLY A 105 -15.62 -2.93 0.62
C GLY A 105 -16.09 -1.99 1.72
N LYS A 106 -15.93 -2.40 2.98
CA LYS A 106 -16.34 -1.58 4.14
C LYS A 106 -15.40 -0.40 4.37
N LEU A 107 -14.09 -0.58 4.18
CA LEU A 107 -13.11 0.48 4.38
C LEU A 107 -13.33 1.62 3.39
N ALA A 108 -13.59 1.32 2.11
CA ALA A 108 -13.92 2.34 1.10
C ALA A 108 -15.12 3.18 1.53
N ARG A 109 -16.21 2.53 1.96
CA ARG A 109 -17.42 3.25 2.40
C ARG A 109 -17.20 4.11 3.65
N ILE A 110 -16.31 3.71 4.54
CA ILE A 110 -15.95 4.50 5.73
C ILE A 110 -15.14 5.71 5.26
N TRP A 111 -14.05 5.49 4.52
CA TRP A 111 -13.17 6.56 4.04
C TRP A 111 -13.90 7.58 3.14
N LEU A 112 -14.76 7.12 2.23
CA LEU A 112 -15.59 8.01 1.41
C LEU A 112 -16.57 8.84 2.24
N ARG A 113 -17.14 8.27 3.32
CA ARG A 113 -18.01 9.00 4.26
C ARG A 113 -17.26 10.07 5.04
N GLU A 114 -15.99 9.83 5.35
CA GLU A 114 -15.11 10.80 6.01
C GLU A 114 -14.61 11.91 5.05
N GLY A 115 -14.94 11.83 3.76
CA GLY A 115 -14.64 12.88 2.77
C GLY A 115 -13.70 12.45 1.64
N GLY A 116 -13.30 11.18 1.55
CA GLY A 116 -12.48 10.66 0.46
C GLY A 116 -11.15 11.40 0.32
N LEU A 117 -10.91 12.06 -0.82
CA LEU A 117 -9.68 12.86 -1.07
C LEU A 117 -9.46 13.98 -0.04
N GLY A 118 -10.51 14.42 0.65
CA GLY A 118 -10.46 15.41 1.73
C GLY A 118 -10.58 14.82 3.14
N ALA A 119 -10.53 13.49 3.29
CA ALA A 119 -10.69 12.85 4.59
C ALA A 119 -9.56 13.25 5.57
N PRO A 120 -9.83 13.42 6.87
CA PRO A 120 -8.81 13.81 7.86
C PRO A 120 -7.64 12.83 7.96
N VAL A 121 -7.88 11.54 7.70
CA VAL A 121 -6.85 10.49 7.64
C VAL A 121 -5.91 10.60 6.42
N GLY A 122 -6.29 11.38 5.41
CA GLY A 122 -5.56 11.54 4.15
C GLY A 122 -5.86 10.45 3.12
N LEU A 123 -4.94 10.29 2.18
CA LEU A 123 -4.99 9.28 1.12
C LEU A 123 -4.49 7.91 1.61
N PRO A 124 -4.95 6.81 1.01
CA PRO A 124 -4.36 5.49 1.25
C PRO A 124 -2.90 5.48 0.82
N VAL A 125 -2.06 4.76 1.57
CA VAL A 125 -0.61 4.60 1.28
C VAL A 125 -0.19 3.14 1.10
N ALA A 126 -1.09 2.21 1.40
CA ALA A 126 -0.89 0.77 1.26
C ALA A 126 -2.22 0.09 0.96
N ASP A 127 -2.18 -1.15 0.48
CA ASP A 127 -3.36 -2.01 0.32
C ASP A 127 -4.01 -2.36 1.67
N GLU A 128 -5.24 -2.89 1.59
CA GLU A 128 -5.98 -3.42 2.73
C GLU A 128 -5.36 -4.73 3.24
N GLU A 129 -5.13 -4.82 4.55
CA GLU A 129 -4.52 -5.96 5.24
C GLU A 129 -5.51 -6.58 6.23
N GLU A 130 -5.48 -7.91 6.34
CA GLU A 130 -6.26 -8.62 7.37
C GLU A 130 -5.59 -8.40 8.73
N LEU A 131 -6.40 -8.16 9.76
CA LEU A 131 -5.89 -8.04 11.13
C LEU A 131 -5.30 -9.38 11.59
N PRO A 132 -4.20 -9.40 12.37
CA PRO A 132 -3.52 -10.64 12.76
C PRO A 132 -4.38 -11.64 13.53
N ASP A 133 -5.41 -11.15 14.23
CA ASP A 133 -6.37 -11.96 14.97
C ASP A 133 -7.58 -12.41 14.13
N GLY A 134 -7.63 -12.03 12.84
CA GLY A 134 -8.68 -12.41 11.90
C GLY A 134 -10.04 -11.74 12.15
N SER A 135 -10.11 -10.71 13.01
CA SER A 135 -11.36 -10.02 13.34
C SER A 135 -11.88 -9.11 12.23
N GLY A 136 -11.03 -8.73 11.26
CA GLY A 136 -11.41 -7.84 10.19
C GLY A 136 -10.24 -7.34 9.37
N TRP A 137 -10.39 -6.14 8.83
CA TRP A 137 -9.46 -5.54 7.88
C TRP A 137 -9.06 -4.13 8.31
N THR A 138 -7.84 -3.74 7.98
CA THR A 138 -7.30 -2.40 8.21
C THR A 138 -6.57 -1.92 6.96
N GLN A 139 -6.49 -0.60 6.78
CA GLN A 139 -5.69 0.01 5.74
C GLN A 139 -5.02 1.26 6.30
N SER A 140 -3.77 1.46 5.88
CA SER A 140 -2.96 2.62 6.28
C SER A 140 -3.19 3.80 5.34
N PHE A 141 -3.27 4.99 5.93
CA PHE A 141 -3.45 6.28 5.27
C PHE A 141 -2.33 7.24 5.70
N GLU A 142 -2.14 8.33 4.96
CA GLU A 142 -1.06 9.31 5.19
C GLU A 142 -0.96 9.82 6.64
N ARG A 143 -2.10 9.92 7.33
CA ARG A 143 -2.19 10.51 8.67
C ARG A 143 -2.77 9.54 9.70
N GLY A 144 -2.95 8.27 9.35
CA GLY A 144 -3.44 7.25 10.28
C GLY A 144 -3.96 6.00 9.61
N SER A 145 -5.06 5.44 10.11
CA SER A 145 -5.59 4.17 9.61
C SER A 145 -7.11 4.10 9.70
N VAL A 146 -7.70 3.27 8.83
CA VAL A 146 -9.12 2.93 8.89
C VAL A 146 -9.24 1.43 9.06
N SER A 147 -10.01 1.00 10.05
CA SER A 147 -10.23 -0.41 10.37
C SER A 147 -11.73 -0.72 10.40
N TRP A 148 -12.08 -1.91 9.94
CA TRP A 148 -13.40 -2.50 10.09
C TRP A 148 -13.26 -3.90 10.67
N ALA A 149 -13.56 -4.04 11.95
CA ALA A 149 -13.26 -5.26 12.71
C ALA A 149 -14.36 -5.62 13.70
N ARG A 150 -14.38 -6.90 14.06
CA ARG A 150 -15.26 -7.47 15.06
C ARG A 150 -14.68 -7.27 16.47
N ASP A 151 -15.47 -6.75 17.40
CA ASP A 151 -15.09 -6.66 18.81
C ASP A 151 -15.21 -8.00 19.57
N ALA A 152 -14.91 -7.98 20.87
CA ALA A 152 -14.97 -9.17 21.73
C ALA A 152 -16.37 -9.79 21.83
N GLU A 153 -17.43 -8.99 21.64
CA GLU A 153 -18.82 -9.44 21.65
C GLU A 153 -19.31 -9.92 20.28
N GLY A 154 -18.47 -9.82 19.26
CA GLY A 154 -18.80 -10.25 17.91
C GLY A 154 -19.47 -9.17 17.06
N GLN A 155 -19.47 -7.91 17.47
CA GLN A 155 -20.07 -6.81 16.72
C GLN A 155 -19.03 -6.16 15.82
N TYR A 156 -19.38 -5.88 14.57
CA TYR A 156 -18.48 -5.15 13.67
C TYR A 156 -18.60 -3.64 13.88
N GLY A 157 -17.44 -2.99 14.04
CA GLY A 157 -17.30 -1.55 14.18
C GLY A 157 -16.30 -0.96 13.19
N ALA A 158 -16.49 0.32 12.90
CA ALA A 158 -15.50 1.13 12.17
C ALA A 158 -14.64 1.87 13.20
N GLU A 159 -13.33 1.88 12.97
CA GLU A 159 -12.40 2.72 13.71
C GLU A 159 -11.59 3.55 12.72
N VAL A 160 -11.54 4.86 12.96
CA VAL A 160 -10.78 5.82 12.16
C VAL A 160 -9.78 6.48 13.10
N GLN A 161 -8.50 6.25 12.86
CA GLN A 161 -7.40 6.87 13.60
C GLN A 161 -6.78 7.94 12.70
N SER A 162 -6.74 9.19 13.16
CA SER A 162 -6.30 10.39 12.39
C SER A 162 -5.46 11.35 13.23
#